data_AF-A0AAV4K959-F1
#
_entry.id   AF-A0AAV4K959-F1
#
_cell.length_a   1.000
_cell.length_b   1.000
_cell.length_c   1.000
_cell.angle_alpha   90.00
_cell.angle_beta   90.00
_cell.angle_gamma   90.00
#
_symmetry.space_group_name_H-M   'P 1'
#
loop_
_entity.id
_entity.type
_entity.pdbx_description
1 polymer ?
#
loop_
_entity_poly.entity_id
_entity_poly.type
_entity_poly.pdbx_seq_one_letter_code
_entity_poly.pdbx_strand_id
1 'polypeptide(L)'
;MATLEIDCPVCGEVLELTDSDRAELQVGDVLVCDSCNAEMEVTHNSGEDFDLELLGILTVCPGCSEEFEVTEDMLATAPVIESVDGVSVSLVDCPHCRARIELELTEDVATGL
;
A
#
# COMPACT_ATOMS: atom_id res chain seq x y z
N MET A 1 -21.35 1.01 -25.80
CA MET A 1 -21.35 0.20 -24.57
C MET A 1 -20.09 0.60 -23.86
N ALA A 2 -20.18 1.28 -22.73
CA ALA A 2 -19.00 1.66 -21.97
C ALA A 2 -18.62 0.45 -21.10
N THR A 3 -17.44 -0.10 -21.32
CA THR A 3 -16.81 -1.08 -20.43
C THR A 3 -15.88 -0.31 -19.50
N LEU A 4 -15.84 -0.68 -18.22
CA LEU A 4 -14.88 -0.15 -17.27
C LEU A 4 -13.68 -1.08 -17.25
N GLU A 5 -12.50 -0.53 -17.51
CA GLU A 5 -11.24 -1.24 -17.46
C GLU A 5 -10.63 -1.02 -16.07
N ILE A 6 -10.38 -2.10 -15.34
CA ILE A 6 -9.71 -2.08 -14.03
C ILE A 6 -8.43 -2.89 -14.15
N ASP A 7 -7.30 -2.27 -13.81
CA ASP A 7 -6.01 -2.94 -13.83
C ASP A 7 -5.84 -3.80 -12.56
N CYS A 8 -5.48 -5.07 -12.73
CA CYS A 8 -5.19 -5.94 -11.60
C CYS A 8 -3.86 -5.52 -10.97
N PRO A 9 -3.83 -5.08 -9.69
CA PRO A 9 -2.60 -4.62 -9.05
C PRO A 9 -1.55 -5.73 -8.86
N VAL A 10 -1.94 -6.99 -9.00
CA VAL A 10 -1.05 -8.15 -8.81
C VAL A 10 -0.33 -8.55 -10.09
N CYS A 11 -1.03 -8.54 -11.23
CA CYS A 11 -0.48 -9.07 -12.49
C CYS A 11 -0.49 -8.07 -13.65
N GLY A 12 -1.10 -6.89 -13.47
CA GLY A 12 -1.25 -5.88 -14.51
C GLY A 12 -2.20 -6.28 -15.63
N GLU A 13 -3.02 -7.32 -15.42
CA GLU A 13 -4.05 -7.72 -16.38
C GLU A 13 -5.24 -6.77 -16.29
N VAL A 14 -5.78 -6.38 -17.44
CA VAL A 14 -6.96 -5.51 -17.51
C VAL A 14 -8.22 -6.35 -17.38
N LEU A 15 -8.99 -6.12 -16.32
CA LEU A 15 -10.33 -6.66 -16.14
C LEU A 15 -11.33 -5.73 -16.82
N GLU A 16 -12.06 -6.25 -17.80
CA GLU A 16 -13.12 -5.52 -18.50
C GLU A 16 -14.48 -5.83 -17.84
N LEU A 17 -15.05 -4.86 -17.14
CA LEU A 17 -16.38 -4.98 -16.54
C LEU A 17 -17.42 -4.32 -17.43
N THR A 18 -18.54 -5.01 -17.67
CA THR A 18 -19.67 -4.41 -18.39
C THR A 18 -20.50 -3.52 -17.47
N ASP A 19 -21.35 -2.68 -18.06
CA ASP A 19 -22.31 -1.86 -17.33
C ASP A 19 -23.28 -2.71 -16.48
N SER A 20 -23.59 -3.92 -16.93
CA SER A 20 -24.40 -4.88 -16.18
C SER A 20 -23.65 -5.42 -14.95
N ASP A 21 -22.39 -5.81 -15.10
CA ASP A 21 -21.56 -6.27 -13.98
C ASP A 21 -21.42 -5.16 -12.93
N ARG A 22 -21.15 -3.92 -13.37
CA ARG A 22 -21.07 -2.74 -12.47
C ARG A 22 -22.36 -2.41 -11.75
N ALA A 23 -23.51 -2.64 -12.37
CA ALA A 23 -24.81 -2.40 -11.76
C ALA A 23 -25.13 -3.41 -10.65
N GLU A 24 -24.52 -4.60 -10.71
CA GLU A 24 -24.66 -5.66 -9.71
C GLU A 24 -23.63 -5.56 -8.59
N LEU A 25 -22.49 -4.90 -8.82
CA LEU A 25 -21.41 -4.72 -7.84
C LEU A 25 -21.73 -3.66 -6.78
N GLN A 26 -21.58 -4.04 -5.51
CA GLN A 26 -21.73 -3.19 -4.33
C GLN A 26 -20.39 -2.97 -3.63
N VAL A 27 -20.29 -1.88 -2.87
CA VAL A 27 -19.12 -1.66 -2.00
C VAL A 27 -19.05 -2.78 -0.97
N GLY A 28 -17.89 -3.42 -0.85
CA GLY A 28 -17.64 -4.62 -0.06
C GLY A 28 -17.76 -5.94 -0.83
N ASP A 29 -18.14 -5.93 -2.11
CA ASP A 29 -18.10 -7.14 -2.95
C ASP A 29 -16.66 -7.49 -3.35
N VAL A 30 -16.42 -8.79 -3.53
CA VAL A 30 -15.11 -9.33 -3.93
C VAL A 30 -15.13 -9.70 -5.41
N LEU A 31 -14.24 -9.07 -6.18
CA LEU A 31 -13.91 -9.41 -7.56
C LEU A 31 -12.72 -10.36 -7.58
N VAL A 32 -12.73 -11.33 -8.49
CA VAL A 32 -11.61 -12.28 -8.66
C VAL A 32 -11.00 -12.09 -10.03
N CYS A 33 -9.69 -11.87 -10.08
CA CYS A 33 -8.97 -11.83 -11.35
C CYS A 33 -8.89 -13.23 -11.98
N ASP A 34 -9.31 -13.37 -13.24
CA ASP A 34 -9.24 -14.65 -13.97
C ASP A 34 -7.80 -15.12 -14.25
N SER A 35 -6.83 -14.21 -14.36
CA SER A 35 -5.43 -14.52 -14.69
C SER A 35 -4.60 -14.95 -13.47
N CYS A 36 -4.75 -14.28 -12.33
CA CYS A 36 -3.93 -14.55 -11.13
C CYS A 36 -4.72 -15.02 -9.91
N ASN A 37 -6.05 -15.13 -10.01
CA ASN A 37 -6.95 -15.47 -8.91
C ASN A 37 -6.83 -14.56 -7.69
N ALA A 38 -6.36 -13.32 -7.87
CA ALA A 38 -6.36 -12.31 -6.82
C ALA A 38 -7.80 -11.88 -6.49
N GLU A 39 -8.12 -11.86 -5.20
CA GLU A 39 -9.39 -11.38 -4.65
C GLU A 39 -9.26 -9.87 -4.36
N MET A 40 -10.17 -9.06 -4.87
CA MET A 40 -10.13 -7.60 -4.83
C MET A 40 -11.47 -7.06 -4.31
N GLU A 41 -11.46 -6.27 -3.25
CA GLU A 41 -12.69 -5.70 -2.67
C GLU A 41 -13.08 -4.38 -3.37
N VAL A 42 -14.37 -4.20 -3.66
CA VAL A 42 -14.91 -2.96 -4.21
C VAL A 42 -15.05 -1.93 -3.09
N THR A 43 -14.21 -0.89 -3.07
CA THR A 43 -14.16 0.06 -1.95
C THR A 43 -14.83 1.42 -2.22
N HIS A 44 -15.01 1.85 -3.48
CA HIS A 44 -15.65 3.13 -3.79
C HIS A 44 -16.30 3.15 -5.19
N ASN A 45 -17.60 3.49 -5.26
CA ASN A 45 -18.35 3.64 -6.53
C ASN A 45 -18.97 5.05 -6.60
N SER A 46 -18.12 6.08 -6.65
CA SER A 46 -18.56 7.46 -6.85
C SER A 46 -17.72 8.16 -7.91
N GLY A 47 -18.12 8.02 -9.16
CA GLY A 47 -18.15 9.13 -10.10
C GLY A 47 -16.83 9.59 -10.72
N GLU A 48 -15.99 10.33 -10.01
CA GLU A 48 -14.88 11.09 -10.59
C GLU A 48 -13.92 11.49 -9.44
N ASP A 49 -12.61 11.39 -9.71
CA ASP A 49 -11.46 11.72 -8.84
C ASP A 49 -11.16 10.75 -7.67
N PHE A 50 -10.18 9.86 -7.89
CA PHE A 50 -9.51 9.08 -6.84
C PHE A 50 -8.36 9.91 -6.27
N ASP A 51 -8.48 10.36 -5.02
CA ASP A 51 -7.39 10.94 -4.24
C ASP A 51 -6.71 9.80 -3.46
N LEU A 52 -5.41 9.58 -3.67
CA LEU A 52 -4.62 8.54 -2.99
C LEU A 52 -3.79 9.18 -1.88
N GLU A 53 -4.19 8.99 -0.62
CA GLU A 53 -3.39 9.33 0.55
C GLU A 53 -2.40 8.18 0.87
N LEU A 54 -1.13 8.52 1.11
CA LEU A 54 -0.04 7.56 1.34
C LEU A 54 -0.17 6.95 2.75
N LEU A 55 -0.81 5.78 2.86
CA LEU A 55 -1.19 5.20 4.17
C LEU A 55 -0.04 4.60 5.00
N GLY A 56 1.18 4.54 4.48
CA GLY A 56 2.35 4.04 5.21
C GLY A 56 3.22 3.11 4.35
N ILE A 57 4.40 2.77 4.87
CA ILE A 57 5.34 1.87 4.21
C ILE A 57 5.29 0.51 4.92
N LEU A 58 4.93 -0.55 4.19
CA LEU A 58 5.03 -1.93 4.70
C LEU A 58 6.49 -2.39 4.69
N THR A 59 7.01 -2.80 5.85
CA THR A 59 8.36 -3.34 5.98
C THR A 59 8.38 -4.59 6.86
N VAL A 60 9.41 -5.41 6.70
CA VAL A 60 9.57 -6.67 7.44
C VAL A 60 10.56 -6.47 8.57
N CYS A 61 10.15 -6.82 9.79
CA CYS A 61 11.05 -6.75 10.93
C CYS A 61 12.16 -7.82 10.82
N PRO A 62 13.45 -7.46 10.85
CA PRO A 62 14.54 -8.45 10.82
C PRO A 62 14.63 -9.28 12.12
N GLY A 63 14.00 -8.83 13.21
CA GLY A 63 14.00 -9.52 14.50
C GLY A 63 12.96 -10.64 14.62
N CYS A 64 11.75 -10.43 14.11
CA CYS A 64 10.65 -11.42 14.18
C CYS A 64 10.16 -11.91 12.82
N SER A 65 10.69 -11.38 11.71
CA SER A 65 10.26 -11.67 10.33
C SER A 65 8.79 -11.36 10.07
N GLU A 66 8.18 -10.52 10.91
CA GLU A 66 6.78 -10.11 10.78
C GLU A 66 6.70 -8.80 9.99
N GLU A 67 5.71 -8.74 9.10
CA GLU A 67 5.36 -7.54 8.35
C GLU A 67 4.65 -6.54 9.27
N PHE A 68 5.06 -5.28 9.21
CA PHE A 68 4.40 -4.20 9.92
C PHE A 68 4.35 -2.92 9.07
N GLU A 69 3.32 -2.12 9.31
CA GLU A 69 3.13 -0.83 8.66
C GLU A 69 3.91 0.25 9.43
N VAL A 70 4.74 0.99 8.71
CA VAL A 70 5.41 2.19 9.20
C VAL A 70 4.53 3.37 8.80
N THR A 71 3.82 3.92 9.78
CA THR A 71 2.98 5.10 9.58
C THR A 71 3.79 6.40 9.68
N GLU A 72 3.26 7.50 9.15
CA GLU A 72 3.88 8.82 9.29
C GLU A 72 4.03 9.24 10.76
N ASP A 73 3.09 8.89 11.63
CA ASP A 73 3.18 9.21 13.07
C ASP A 73 4.36 8.47 13.74
N MET A 74 4.61 7.22 13.33
CA MET A 74 5.78 6.46 13.79
C MET A 74 7.09 7.10 13.31
N LEU A 75 7.13 7.63 12.08
CA LEU A 75 8.30 8.32 11.55
C LEU A 75 8.51 9.70 12.18
N ALA A 76 7.43 10.45 12.42
CA ALA A 76 7.47 11.77 13.04
C ALA A 76 7.96 11.71 14.50
N THR A 77 7.68 10.59 15.19
CA THR A 77 8.12 10.36 16.57
C THR A 77 9.43 9.58 16.67
N ALA A 78 9.88 8.95 15.58
CA ALA A 78 11.13 8.19 15.54
C ALA A 78 12.35 9.12 15.58
N PRO A 79 13.35 8.84 16.45
CA PRO A 79 14.61 9.55 16.42
C PRO A 79 15.40 9.21 15.16
N VAL A 80 15.82 10.25 14.44
CA VAL A 80 16.73 10.13 13.30
C VAL A 80 18.17 10.15 13.79
N ILE A 81 18.98 9.18 13.35
CA ILE A 81 20.42 9.09 13.65
C ILE A 81 21.23 8.97 12.37
N GLU A 82 22.51 9.30 12.44
CA GLU A 82 23.46 9.02 11.36
C GLU A 82 24.03 7.62 11.58
N SER A 83 23.80 6.71 10.64
CA SER A 83 24.33 5.35 10.70
C SER A 83 25.83 5.32 10.35
N VAL A 84 26.46 4.18 10.54
CA VAL A 84 27.93 4.02 10.42
C VAL A 84 28.46 4.30 9.00
N ASP A 85 27.61 4.17 8.00
CA ASP A 85 27.88 4.47 6.59
C ASP A 85 27.65 5.95 6.22
N GLY A 86 27.32 6.80 7.20
CA GLY A 86 27.05 8.23 7.00
C GLY A 86 25.67 8.54 6.44
N VAL A 87 24.75 7.59 6.49
CA VAL A 87 23.36 7.74 6.01
C VAL A 87 22.43 8.07 7.17
N SER A 88 21.48 8.99 6.95
CA SER A 88 20.46 9.34 7.95
C SER A 88 19.37 8.26 7.99
N VAL A 89 19.17 7.65 9.15
CA VAL A 89 18.20 6.57 9.38
C VAL A 89 17.25 6.90 10.53
N SER A 90 15.98 6.55 10.37
CA SER A 90 14.97 6.66 11.44
C SER A 90 14.95 5.38 12.26
N LEU A 91 15.09 5.51 13.59
CA LEU A 91 14.99 4.38 14.50
C LEU A 91 13.54 4.12 14.89
N VAL A 92 12.97 3.04 14.37
CA VAL A 92 11.58 2.64 14.63
C VAL A 92 11.57 1.36 15.45
N ASP A 93 10.69 1.27 16.44
CA ASP A 93 10.49 0.05 17.23
C ASP A 93 9.41 -0.82 16.59
N CYS A 94 9.72 -2.09 16.36
CA CYS A 94 8.75 -3.05 15.85
C CYS A 94 7.59 -3.24 16.85
N PRO A 95 6.32 -3.13 16.45
CA PRO A 95 5.20 -3.33 17.36
C PRO A 95 5.06 -4.78 17.86
N HIS A 96 5.59 -5.76 17.10
CA HIS A 96 5.48 -7.19 17.41
C HIS A 96 6.53 -7.65 18.43
N CYS A 97 7.79 -7.29 18.22
CA CYS A 97 8.90 -7.77 19.04
C CYS A 97 9.65 -6.67 19.81
N ARG A 98 9.31 -5.39 19.58
CA ARG A 98 10.04 -4.22 20.09
C ARG A 98 11.53 -4.23 19.75
N ALA A 99 11.92 -4.92 18.68
CA ALA A 99 13.24 -4.77 18.11
C ALA A 99 13.36 -3.38 17.50
N ARG A 100 14.53 -2.75 17.69
CA ARG A 100 14.84 -1.45 17.13
C ARG A 100 15.36 -1.64 15.71
N ILE A 101 14.78 -0.91 14.77
CA ILE A 101 15.04 -1.05 13.34
C ILE A 101 15.52 0.30 12.82
N GLU A 102 16.60 0.27 12.03
CA GLU A 102 17.13 1.42 11.31
C GLU A 102 16.49 1.46 9.93
N LEU A 103 15.75 2.53 9.62
CA LEU A 103 15.12 2.73 8.32
C LEU A 103 15.79 3.87 7.57
N GLU A 104 16.39 3.58 6.41
CA GLU A 104 16.81 4.60 5.45
C GLU A 104 15.58 5.15 4.73
N LEU A 105 15.32 6.46 4.90
CA LEU A 105 14.30 7.18 4.14
C LEU A 105 14.99 7.83 2.93
N THR A 106 14.85 7.26 1.75
CA THR A 106 15.25 7.94 0.51
C THR A 106 14.18 8.96 0.12
N GLU A 107 14.57 10.22 -0.08
CA GLU A 107 13.71 11.35 -0.50
C GLU A 107 12.94 11.12 -1.82
N ASP A 108 13.16 9.99 -2.50
CA ASP A 108 12.49 9.59 -3.74
C ASP A 108 11.00 9.27 -3.58
N VAL A 109 10.51 9.04 -2.35
CA VAL A 109 9.09 8.72 -2.08
C VAL A 109 8.23 9.98 -1.87
N ALA A 110 8.84 11.18 -1.79
CA ALA A 110 8.13 12.44 -1.53
C ALA A 110 7.78 13.26 -2.78
N THR A 111 8.11 12.79 -3.99
CA THR A 111 7.76 13.50 -5.26
C THR A 111 6.97 12.59 -6.20
N GLY A 112 5.79 12.16 -5.76
CA GLY A 112 4.73 11.69 -6.65
C GLY A 112 3.77 12.84 -6.92
N LEU A 113 4.13 13.69 -7.89
CA LEU A 113 3.34 14.82 -8.39
C LEU A 113 2.18 14.33 -9.25
#